data_AF-A0A7D5GES2-F1
#
_entry.id   AF-A0A7D5GES2-F1
#
_cell.length_a   1.000
_cell.length_b   1.000
_cell.length_c   1.000
_cell.angle_alpha   90.00
_cell.angle_beta   90.00
_cell.angle_gamma   90.00
#
_symmetry.space_group_name_H-M   'P 1'
#
loop_
_entity.id
_entity.type
_entity.pdbx_description
1 polymer ?
#
loop_
_entity_poly.entity_id
_entity_poly.type
_entity_poly.pdbx_seq_one_letter_code
_entity_poly.pdbx_strand_id
1 'polypeptide(L)'
;MSSTDYVQITKDEFDEFVADELPREFEEKEWNWTQEAVYDCELPRGEHTFVLRIWSSVDVRDGYGRKKGGDAIRVQCLVVDEDKGPGSWKPIVHHSQLPDDCGSHIKRTDGWKDRVKRHLIALESIVGGEQYQECIWCDRPMIVRTNKSTGDEFFGCSGFPDCRHTEAING
;
A
#
# COMPACT_ATOMS: atom_id res chain seq x y z
N MET A 1 3.72 31.51 6.26
CA MET A 1 3.76 30.06 6.56
C MET A 1 2.34 29.55 6.46
N SER A 2 2.02 28.74 5.44
CA SER A 2 0.67 28.19 5.30
C SER A 2 0.41 27.22 6.44
N SER A 3 -0.54 27.54 7.33
CA SER A 3 -1.06 26.59 8.31
C SER A 3 -1.72 25.48 7.51
N THR A 4 -1.16 24.26 7.54
CA THR A 4 -1.85 23.11 6.96
C THR A 4 -3.01 22.75 7.89
N ASP A 5 -4.23 22.97 7.44
CA ASP A 5 -5.43 22.68 8.22
C ASP A 5 -5.70 21.18 8.21
N TYR A 6 -5.35 20.53 9.32
CA TYR A 6 -5.62 19.11 9.54
C TYR A 6 -7.08 18.91 9.95
N VAL A 7 -7.74 17.93 9.32
CA VAL A 7 -9.08 17.47 9.67
C VAL A 7 -9.02 16.33 10.68
N GLN A 8 -10.00 16.31 11.56
CA GLN A 8 -10.27 15.18 12.42
C GLN A 8 -11.03 14.13 11.60
N ILE A 9 -10.61 12.87 11.69
CA ILE A 9 -11.25 11.74 11.03
C ILE A 9 -11.69 10.79 12.12
N THR A 10 -12.97 10.42 12.14
CA THR A 10 -13.53 9.45 13.08
C THR A 10 -13.42 8.03 12.52
N LYS A 11 -13.58 7.02 13.39
CA LYS A 11 -13.69 5.62 12.95
C LYS A 11 -14.84 5.42 11.97
N ASP A 12 -16.03 5.90 12.31
CA ASP A 12 -17.23 5.79 11.46
C ASP A 12 -17.02 6.44 10.08
N GLU A 13 -16.41 7.64 10.01
CA GLU A 13 -16.11 8.30 8.72
C GLU A 13 -15.15 7.46 7.86
N PHE A 14 -14.16 6.82 8.51
CA PHE A 14 -13.20 5.98 7.81
C PHE A 14 -13.84 4.66 7.35
N ASP A 15 -14.71 4.07 8.17
CA ASP A 15 -15.44 2.84 7.84
C ASP A 15 -16.40 3.06 6.68
N GLU A 16 -17.20 4.14 6.71
CA GLU A 16 -18.08 4.53 5.61
C GLU A 16 -17.28 4.76 4.32
N PHE A 17 -16.14 5.45 4.41
CA PHE A 17 -15.24 5.64 3.27
C PHE A 17 -14.73 4.31 2.69
N VAL A 18 -14.30 3.39 3.55
CA VAL A 18 -13.79 2.08 3.13
C VAL A 18 -14.89 1.23 2.50
N ALA A 19 -16.09 1.22 3.09
CA ALA A 19 -17.20 0.41 2.64
C ALA A 19 -17.88 0.94 1.36
N ASP A 20 -18.09 2.25 1.26
CA ASP A 20 -18.95 2.84 0.24
C ASP A 20 -18.17 3.50 -0.91
N GLU A 21 -16.91 3.91 -0.68
CA GLU A 21 -16.16 4.72 -1.64
C GLU A 21 -14.96 4.02 -2.29
N LEU A 22 -14.49 2.89 -1.75
CA LEU A 22 -13.37 2.14 -2.32
C LEU A 22 -13.86 1.10 -3.34
N PRO A 23 -13.13 0.88 -4.45
CA PRO A 23 -13.56 -0.02 -5.53
C PRO A 23 -13.39 -1.51 -5.19
N ARG A 24 -12.74 -1.83 -4.07
CA ARG A 24 -12.50 -3.20 -3.61
C ARG A 24 -13.01 -3.35 -2.19
N GLU A 25 -13.33 -4.58 -1.84
CA GLU A 25 -13.67 -4.95 -0.48
C GLU A 25 -12.40 -4.98 0.39
N PHE A 26 -12.45 -4.24 1.49
CA PHE A 26 -11.41 -4.23 2.51
C PHE A 26 -11.99 -4.75 3.81
N GLU A 27 -11.25 -5.63 4.46
CA GLU A 27 -11.59 -6.15 5.78
C GLU A 27 -10.79 -5.42 6.85
N GLU A 28 -11.47 -4.98 7.91
CA GLU A 28 -10.77 -4.51 9.10
C GLU A 28 -10.00 -5.65 9.76
N LYS A 29 -8.74 -5.39 10.11
CA LYS A 29 -7.85 -6.34 10.78
C LYS A 29 -7.52 -5.87 12.18
N GLU A 30 -7.81 -6.70 13.16
CA GLU A 30 -7.44 -6.49 14.55
C GLU A 30 -6.07 -7.10 14.83
N TRP A 31 -5.14 -6.26 15.29
CA TRP A 31 -3.81 -6.69 15.68
C TRP A 31 -3.54 -6.28 17.12
N ASN A 32 -3.00 -7.19 17.92
CA ASN A 32 -2.70 -6.92 19.33
C ASN A 32 -1.55 -5.90 19.56
N TRP A 33 -0.80 -5.57 18.51
CA TRP A 33 0.38 -4.69 18.57
C TRP A 33 0.14 -3.30 17.96
N THR A 34 -0.99 -3.07 17.28
CA THR A 34 -1.38 -1.73 16.83
C THR A 34 -2.69 -1.31 17.44
N GLN A 35 -2.76 -0.02 17.78
CA GLN A 35 -3.98 0.64 18.24
C GLN A 35 -4.60 1.48 17.11
N GLU A 36 -4.13 1.30 15.88
CA GLU A 36 -4.62 1.98 14.68
C GLU A 36 -5.61 1.08 13.95
N ALA A 37 -6.72 1.61 13.43
CA ALA A 37 -7.61 0.82 12.57
C ALA A 37 -6.89 0.50 11.25
N VAL A 38 -6.79 -0.79 10.93
CA VAL A 38 -6.07 -1.32 9.76
C VAL A 38 -7.05 -2.05 8.88
N TYR A 39 -6.98 -1.81 7.58
CA TYR A 39 -7.85 -2.43 6.59
C TYR A 39 -7.02 -3.11 5.51
N ASP A 40 -7.31 -4.38 5.24
CA ASP A 40 -6.60 -5.18 4.26
C ASP A 40 -7.54 -5.57 3.11
N CYS A 41 -7.05 -5.48 1.88
CA CYS A 41 -7.67 -6.05 0.70
C CYS A 41 -6.68 -7.04 0.06
N GLU A 42 -7.07 -8.30 -0.03
CA GLU A 42 -6.26 -9.35 -0.65
C GLU A 42 -6.37 -9.28 -2.18
N LEU A 43 -5.22 -9.43 -2.85
CA LEU A 43 -5.07 -9.45 -4.30
C LEU A 43 -4.35 -10.76 -4.70
N PRO A 44 -5.09 -11.84 -4.96
CA PRO A 44 -4.51 -13.11 -5.41
C PRO A 44 -3.91 -12.96 -6.81
N ARG A 45 -2.71 -13.48 -7.02
CA ARG A 45 -1.97 -13.47 -8.30
C ARG A 45 -1.15 -14.75 -8.41
N GLY A 46 -1.59 -15.69 -9.25
CA GLY A 46 -0.97 -17.01 -9.35
C GLY A 46 -0.97 -17.73 -8.00
N GLU A 47 0.19 -18.20 -7.55
CA GLU A 47 0.37 -18.85 -6.25
C GLU A 47 0.62 -17.86 -5.10
N HIS A 48 0.80 -16.57 -5.41
CA HIS A 48 1.06 -15.54 -4.41
C HIS A 48 -0.16 -14.66 -4.14
N THR A 49 -0.21 -14.08 -2.94
CA THR A 49 -1.22 -13.10 -2.56
C THR A 49 -0.52 -11.81 -2.14
N PHE A 50 -0.89 -10.72 -2.80
CA PHE A 50 -0.54 -9.38 -2.34
C PHE A 50 -1.65 -8.84 -1.43
N VAL A 51 -1.30 -7.89 -0.57
CA VAL A 51 -2.27 -7.20 0.30
C VAL A 51 -2.11 -5.71 0.13
N LEU A 52 -3.19 -5.03 -0.25
CA LEU A 52 -3.31 -3.59 -0.06
C LEU A 52 -3.71 -3.33 1.38
N ARG A 53 -2.84 -2.67 2.15
CA ARG A 53 -3.09 -2.33 3.55
C ARG A 53 -3.24 -0.83 3.72
N ILE A 54 -4.32 -0.41 4.36
CA ILE A 54 -4.57 0.97 4.79
C ILE A 54 -4.41 1.04 6.30
N TRP A 55 -3.55 1.95 6.75
CA TRP A 55 -3.41 2.35 8.14
C TRP A 55 -4.10 3.72 8.28
N SER A 56 -5.21 3.75 9.01
CA SER A 56 -6.15 4.89 9.00
C SER A 56 -5.69 6.12 9.77
N SER A 57 -4.64 6.03 10.58
CA SER A 57 -4.27 7.01 11.61
C SER A 57 -5.33 7.20 12.72
N VAL A 58 -6.43 6.43 12.74
CA VAL A 58 -7.49 6.47 13.75
C VAL A 58 -7.14 5.53 14.90
N ASP A 59 -7.13 6.01 16.14
CA ASP A 59 -6.91 5.17 17.32
C ASP A 59 -8.20 4.43 17.70
N VAL A 60 -8.15 3.10 17.77
CA VAL A 60 -9.33 2.26 18.01
C VAL A 60 -9.82 2.32 19.47
N ARG A 61 -9.03 2.86 20.41
CA ARG A 61 -9.41 2.91 21.84
C ARG A 61 -10.32 4.06 22.18
N ASP A 62 -10.16 5.19 21.49
CA ASP A 62 -10.95 6.40 21.71
C ASP A 62 -11.76 6.82 20.48
N GLY A 63 -11.60 6.14 19.34
CA GLY A 63 -12.32 6.42 18.09
C GLY A 63 -11.84 7.69 17.39
N TYR A 64 -10.73 8.29 17.84
CA TYR A 64 -10.19 9.53 17.34
C TYR A 64 -8.74 9.37 16.86
N GLY A 65 -8.34 10.12 15.82
CA GLY A 65 -6.93 10.15 15.40
C GLY A 65 -6.01 10.70 16.49
N ARG A 66 -4.83 10.09 16.70
CA ARG A 66 -3.88 10.50 17.76
C ARG A 66 -3.44 11.97 17.63
N LYS A 67 -2.85 12.51 18.70
CA LYS A 67 -2.45 13.93 18.87
C LYS A 67 -1.81 14.57 17.62
N LYS A 68 -2.15 15.85 17.41
CA LYS A 68 -1.73 16.73 16.31
C LYS A 68 -0.21 16.66 16.09
N GLY A 69 0.22 16.27 14.88
CA GLY A 69 1.62 16.28 14.43
C GLY A 69 2.32 14.93 14.32
N GLY A 70 1.69 13.82 14.73
CA GLY A 70 2.29 12.48 14.71
C GLY A 70 1.84 11.55 13.59
N ASP A 71 0.54 11.54 13.24
CA ASP A 71 -0.02 10.42 12.48
C ASP A 71 -0.64 10.84 11.13
N ALA A 72 -0.24 10.09 10.09
CA ALA A 72 -0.68 10.21 8.71
C ALA A 72 -1.22 8.85 8.25
N ILE A 73 -2.20 8.89 7.33
CA ILE A 73 -2.74 7.68 6.72
C ILE A 73 -1.63 7.06 5.87
N ARG A 74 -1.40 5.76 6.01
CA ARG A 74 -0.42 5.02 5.19
C ARG A 74 -1.16 4.00 4.36
N VAL A 75 -0.78 3.88 3.09
CA VAL A 75 -1.29 2.86 2.19
C VAL A 75 -0.08 2.11 1.66
N GLN A 76 -0.11 0.78 1.69
CA GLN A 76 1.02 -0.06 1.30
C GLN A 76 0.53 -1.25 0.50
N CYS A 77 1.35 -1.73 -0.44
CA CYS A 77 1.18 -3.05 -1.00
C CYS A 77 2.22 -4.00 -0.40
N LEU A 78 1.74 -5.09 0.17
CA LEU A 78 2.51 -6.05 0.94
C LEU A 78 2.48 -7.43 0.29
N VAL A 79 3.49 -8.24 0.57
CA VAL A 79 3.47 -9.69 0.35
C VAL A 79 3.91 -10.38 1.65
N VAL A 80 3.53 -11.64 1.84
CA VAL A 80 4.01 -12.44 2.96
C VAL A 80 5.54 -12.48 2.94
N ASP A 81 6.15 -12.19 4.08
CA ASP A 81 7.59 -12.25 4.28
C ASP A 81 7.95 -13.63 4.85
N GLU A 82 8.10 -14.61 3.95
CA GLU A 82 8.42 -15.99 4.30
C GLU A 82 9.73 -16.11 5.08
N ASP A 83 10.68 -15.19 4.88
CA ASP A 83 11.97 -15.17 5.56
C ASP A 83 11.84 -14.88 7.06
N LYS A 84 10.78 -14.16 7.46
CA LYS A 84 10.50 -13.80 8.87
C LYS A 84 9.44 -14.68 9.52
N GLY A 85 8.94 -15.68 8.80
CA GLY A 85 7.95 -16.63 9.31
C GLY A 85 6.50 -16.14 9.22
N PRO A 86 5.53 -17.00 9.64
CA PRO A 86 4.10 -16.76 9.45
C PRO A 86 3.62 -15.44 10.04
N GLY A 87 2.73 -14.75 9.33
CA GLY A 87 2.15 -13.47 9.78
C GLY A 87 3.08 -12.26 9.59
N SER A 88 4.26 -12.45 9.01
CA SER A 88 5.15 -11.35 8.61
C SER A 88 4.81 -10.87 7.21
N TRP A 89 4.90 -9.55 7.00
CA TRP A 89 4.61 -8.90 5.73
C TRP A 89 5.75 -7.96 5.35
N LYS A 90 6.05 -7.86 4.06
CA LYS A 90 7.03 -6.90 3.53
C LYS A 90 6.41 -5.98 2.48
N PRO A 91 6.70 -4.67 2.50
CA PRO A 91 6.28 -3.77 1.44
C PRO A 91 7.05 -4.07 0.15
N ILE A 92 6.32 -4.26 -0.95
CA ILE A 92 6.90 -4.56 -2.26
C ILE A 92 7.05 -3.32 -3.13
N VAL A 93 6.31 -2.26 -2.80
CA VAL A 93 6.40 -0.95 -3.44
C VAL A 93 6.97 0.05 -2.45
N HIS A 94 8.16 0.55 -2.74
CA HIS A 94 8.74 1.66 -2.01
C HIS A 94 8.06 2.96 -2.45
N HIS A 95 7.86 3.92 -1.53
CA HIS A 95 7.17 5.19 -1.84
C HIS A 95 7.81 5.97 -2.98
N SER A 96 9.12 5.78 -3.23
CA SER A 96 9.82 6.43 -4.33
C SER A 96 9.43 5.90 -5.71
N GLN A 97 8.66 4.81 -5.78
CA GLN A 97 8.13 4.23 -7.02
C GLN A 97 6.72 4.74 -7.34
N LEU A 98 6.09 5.43 -6.40
CA LEU A 98 4.79 6.03 -6.60
C LEU A 98 4.94 7.37 -7.32
N PRO A 99 3.88 7.87 -7.96
CA PRO A 99 3.84 9.23 -8.48
C PRO A 99 4.26 10.25 -7.41
N ASP A 100 4.90 11.35 -7.81
CA ASP A 100 5.43 12.35 -6.87
C ASP A 100 4.35 12.97 -5.96
N ASP A 101 3.09 13.03 -6.43
CA ASP A 101 1.96 13.50 -5.65
C ASP A 101 1.41 12.44 -4.67
N CYS A 102 1.87 11.20 -4.80
CA CYS A 102 1.65 10.08 -3.90
C CYS A 102 2.85 9.94 -2.95
N GLY A 103 2.88 10.76 -1.89
CA GLY A 103 3.90 10.65 -0.84
C GLY A 103 3.82 9.33 -0.05
N SER A 104 4.82 9.06 0.80
CA SER A 104 4.82 7.91 1.74
C SER A 104 3.76 7.99 2.84
N HIS A 105 3.20 9.18 3.05
CA HIS A 105 2.27 9.50 4.11
C HIS A 105 1.20 10.44 3.56
N ILE A 106 -0.07 10.07 3.73
CA ILE A 106 -1.20 10.88 3.33
C ILE A 106 -1.61 11.74 4.52
N LYS A 107 -1.44 13.05 4.38
CA LYS A 107 -1.85 14.01 5.41
C LYS A 107 -3.38 13.99 5.55
N ARG A 108 -3.84 14.04 6.80
CA ARG A 108 -5.26 14.20 7.18
C ARG A 108 -5.70 15.65 6.98
N THR A 109 -5.74 16.11 5.74
CA THR A 109 -6.30 17.40 5.34
C THR A 109 -7.46 17.14 4.39
N ASP A 110 -8.19 18.18 3.99
CA ASP A 110 -9.21 18.05 2.94
C ASP A 110 -8.66 17.31 1.71
N GLY A 111 -9.50 16.43 1.15
CA GLY A 111 -9.13 15.54 0.04
C GLY A 111 -8.30 14.32 0.42
N TRP A 112 -8.22 13.94 1.71
CA TRP A 112 -7.48 12.73 2.13
C TRP A 112 -8.05 11.46 1.47
N LYS A 113 -9.38 11.37 1.32
CA LYS A 113 -10.09 10.29 0.64
C LYS A 113 -9.59 10.10 -0.80
N ASP A 114 -9.53 11.16 -1.57
CA ASP A 114 -9.03 11.14 -2.95
C ASP A 114 -7.56 10.72 -3.04
N ARG A 115 -6.74 11.16 -2.08
CA ARG A 115 -5.34 10.76 -2.00
C ARG A 115 -5.20 9.27 -1.66
N VAL A 116 -6.05 8.72 -0.79
CA VAL A 116 -6.09 7.28 -0.52
C VAL A 116 -6.48 6.52 -1.79
N LYS A 117 -7.56 6.90 -2.47
CA LYS A 117 -8.00 6.28 -3.74
C LYS A 117 -6.89 6.30 -4.78
N ARG A 118 -6.21 7.44 -4.99
CA ARG A 118 -5.09 7.55 -5.94
C ARG A 118 -3.92 6.64 -5.57
N HIS A 119 -3.59 6.56 -4.29
CA HIS A 119 -2.51 5.71 -3.82
C HIS A 119 -2.84 4.22 -4.04
N LEU A 120 -4.08 3.81 -3.79
CA LEU A 120 -4.55 2.45 -4.10
C LEU A 120 -4.45 2.15 -5.60
N ILE A 121 -4.93 3.05 -6.46
CA ILE A 121 -4.81 2.91 -7.92
C ILE A 121 -3.34 2.78 -8.36
N ALA A 122 -2.44 3.60 -7.81
CA ALA A 122 -1.02 3.55 -8.14
C ALA A 122 -0.38 2.22 -7.71
N LEU A 123 -0.69 1.73 -6.50
CA LEU A 123 -0.21 0.43 -6.03
C LEU A 123 -0.75 -0.70 -6.89
N GLU A 124 -2.06 -0.70 -7.17
CA GLU A 124 -2.70 -1.68 -8.04
C GLU A 124 -2.08 -1.68 -9.42
N SER A 125 -1.78 -0.53 -10.02
CA SER A 125 -1.11 -0.46 -11.32
C SER A 125 0.27 -1.13 -11.30
N ILE A 126 1.04 -0.95 -10.23
CA ILE A 126 2.39 -1.52 -10.06
C ILE A 126 2.34 -3.05 -9.92
N VAL A 127 1.33 -3.57 -9.22
CA VAL A 127 1.18 -5.02 -8.96
C VAL A 127 0.24 -5.73 -9.93
N GLY A 128 -0.45 -4.98 -10.80
CA GLY A 128 -1.70 -5.39 -11.40
C GLY A 128 -1.65 -5.80 -12.87
N GLY A 129 -0.48 -5.90 -13.48
CA GLY A 129 -0.36 -6.31 -14.89
C GLY A 129 -1.08 -7.64 -15.20
N GLU A 130 -1.59 -7.78 -16.43
CA GLU A 130 -2.13 -9.06 -16.95
C GLU A 130 -1.07 -10.17 -17.02
N GLN A 131 0.20 -9.77 -16.93
CA GLN A 131 1.37 -10.63 -16.92
C GLN A 131 1.83 -10.83 -15.47
N TYR A 132 1.33 -11.89 -14.83
CA TYR A 132 1.94 -12.43 -13.62
C TYR A 132 3.12 -13.34 -14.01
N GLN A 133 4.25 -13.19 -13.31
CA GLN A 133 5.36 -14.12 -13.43
C GLN A 133 6.14 -14.25 -12.12
N GLU A 134 6.75 -15.42 -11.95
CA GLU A 134 7.63 -15.73 -10.84
C GLU A 134 9.08 -15.53 -11.25
N CYS A 135 9.88 -15.04 -10.31
CA CYS A 135 11.29 -14.80 -10.55
C CYS A 135 12.02 -16.13 -10.70
N ILE A 136 12.62 -16.37 -11.87
CA ILE A 136 13.39 -17.59 -12.17
C ILE A 136 14.60 -17.85 -11.24
N TRP A 137 14.96 -16.91 -10.37
CA TRP A 137 16.06 -17.07 -9.40
C TRP A 137 15.60 -17.43 -7.99
N CYS A 138 14.36 -17.13 -7.62
CA CYS A 138 13.90 -17.27 -6.23
C CYS A 138 12.40 -17.51 -6.06
N ASP A 139 11.67 -17.72 -7.16
CA ASP A 139 10.24 -18.03 -7.25
C ASP A 139 9.29 -16.97 -6.66
N ARG A 140 9.82 -15.86 -6.11
CA ARG A 140 9.03 -14.73 -5.63
C ARG A 140 8.34 -14.02 -6.80
N PRO A 141 7.17 -13.37 -6.58
CA PRO A 141 6.48 -12.70 -7.66
C PRO A 141 7.32 -11.56 -8.22
N MET A 142 7.23 -11.34 -9.53
CA MET A 142 7.75 -10.13 -10.17
C MET A 142 6.65 -9.09 -10.31
N ILE A 143 7.02 -7.82 -10.12
CA ILE A 143 6.10 -6.69 -10.23
C ILE A 143 6.57 -5.73 -11.33
N VAL A 144 5.63 -4.98 -11.90
CA VAL A 144 5.95 -3.95 -12.90
C VAL A 144 6.58 -2.76 -12.19
N ARG A 145 7.74 -2.32 -12.66
CA ARG A 145 8.45 -1.16 -12.14
C ARG A 145 8.78 -0.22 -13.29
N THR A 146 8.78 1.07 -13.01
CA THR A 146 9.13 2.11 -13.99
C THR A 146 10.53 2.63 -13.72
N ASN A 147 11.36 2.70 -14.76
CA ASN A 147 12.65 3.37 -14.69
C ASN A 147 12.43 4.89 -14.59
N LYS A 148 12.94 5.52 -13.53
CA LYS A 148 12.76 6.96 -13.30
C LYS A 148 13.37 7.86 -14.39
N SER A 149 14.43 7.42 -15.05
CA SER A 149 15.15 8.23 -16.04
C SER A 149 14.56 8.09 -17.44
N THR A 150 14.10 6.90 -17.81
CA THR A 150 13.64 6.63 -19.19
C THR A 150 12.12 6.54 -19.29
N GLY A 151 11.43 6.27 -18.18
CA GLY A 151 9.99 5.99 -18.16
C GLY A 151 9.63 4.57 -18.60
N ASP A 152 10.62 3.75 -18.97
CA ASP A 152 10.37 2.39 -19.43
C ASP A 152 9.94 1.48 -18.29
N GLU A 153 8.97 0.62 -18.56
CA GLU A 153 8.50 -0.39 -17.63
C GLU A 153 9.27 -1.71 -17.78
N PHE A 154 9.52 -2.38 -16.66
CA PHE A 154 10.21 -3.67 -16.60
C PHE A 154 9.67 -4.50 -15.42
N PHE A 155 9.81 -5.81 -15.49
CA PHE A 155 9.58 -6.70 -14.35
C PHE A 155 10.75 -6.65 -13.40
N GLY A 156 10.50 -6.40 -12.12
CA GLY A 156 11.50 -6.52 -11.06
C GLY A 156 11.03 -7.45 -9.95
N CYS A 157 11.92 -8.30 -9.45
CA CYS A 157 11.62 -9.21 -8.35
C CYS A 157 11.07 -8.45 -7.12
N SER A 158 10.00 -8.97 -6.51
CA SER A 158 9.49 -8.49 -5.21
C SER A 158 10.44 -8.77 -4.03
N GLY A 159 11.46 -9.60 -4.25
CA GLY A 159 12.52 -9.89 -3.29
C GLY A 159 13.64 -8.85 -3.21
N PHE A 160 13.56 -7.73 -3.94
CA PHE A 160 14.55 -6.65 -3.83
C PHE A 160 14.61 -6.10 -2.37
N PRO A 161 15.80 -5.83 -1.80
CA PRO A 161 17.13 -5.79 -2.43
C PRO A 161 17.88 -7.13 -2.50
N ASP A 162 17.36 -8.19 -1.89
CA ASP A 162 18.02 -9.49 -1.77
C ASP A 162 18.06 -10.24 -3.12
N CYS A 163 17.01 -10.09 -3.92
CA CYS A 163 16.99 -10.53 -5.32
C CYS A 163 16.82 -9.34 -6.26
N ARG A 164 17.79 -9.16 -7.17
CA ARG A 164 17.87 -8.04 -8.11
C ARG A 164 17.54 -8.42 -9.55
N HIS A 165 16.96 -9.61 -9.76
CA HIS A 165 16.55 -10.07 -11.08
C HIS A 165 15.52 -9.14 -11.70
N THR A 166 15.68 -8.86 -13.00
CA THR A 166 14.79 -7.99 -13.77
C THR A 166 14.62 -8.53 -15.18
N GLU A 167 13.43 -8.34 -15.76
CA GLU A 167 13.10 -8.76 -17.13
C GLU A 167 12.38 -7.64 -17.87
N ALA A 168 12.51 -7.60 -19.20
CA ALA A 168 11.78 -6.65 -20.03
C ALA A 168 10.31 -7.07 -20.18
N ILE A 169 9.38 -6.11 -20.23
CA ILE A 169 7.95 -6.39 -20.46
C ILE A 169 7.65 -6.71 -21.93
N ASN A 170 8.44 -6.14 -22.87
CA ASN A 170 8.25 -6.26 -24.32
C ASN A 170 9.41 -7.00 -25.00
N GLY A 171 9.70 -8.23 -24.55
CA GLY A 171 10.65 -9.14 -25.21
C GLY A 171 10.05 -9.78 -26.46
#